data_AF-A0A973HR98-F1
#
_entry.id   AF-A0A973HR98-F1
#
_cell.length_a   1.000
_cell.length_b   1.000
_cell.length_c   1.000
_cell.angle_alpha   90.00
_cell.angle_beta   90.00
_cell.angle_gamma   90.00
#
_symmetry.space_group_name_H-M   'P 1'
#
loop_
_entity.id
_entity.type
_entity.pdbx_description
1 polymer ?
#
loop_
_entity_poly.entity_id
_entity_poly.type
_entity_poly.pdbx_seq_one_letter_code
_entity_poly.pdbx_strand_id
1 'polypeptide(L)'
;MKQKQAIAYLLSAKLFSLFAEPQDPPDIPGYSLPISGKPETRGFSMDYMDMSVLFLALSITTYFTLKKRSRKGIFWTSLFSLGYFGFYRQGCVCPIGSIQNVAEALFSPTYVAGL
;
A
#
# COMPACT_ATOMS: atom_id res chain seq x y z
N MET A 1 -18.46 17.79 -21.85
CA MET A 1 -18.17 16.53 -21.13
C MET A 1 -16.94 16.60 -20.23
N LYS A 2 -15.81 17.17 -20.69
CA LYS A 2 -14.57 17.33 -19.89
C LYS A 2 -14.73 18.15 -18.58
N GLN A 3 -15.57 19.19 -18.58
CA GLN A 3 -15.78 20.05 -17.41
C GLN A 3 -16.54 19.35 -16.26
N LYS A 4 -17.57 18.54 -16.58
CA LYS A 4 -18.29 17.76 -15.56
C LYS A 4 -17.41 16.67 -14.94
N GLN A 5 -16.48 16.11 -15.72
CA GLN A 5 -15.48 15.15 -15.24
C GLN A 5 -14.43 15.82 -14.34
N ALA A 6 -13.95 17.02 -14.69
CA ALA A 6 -13.00 17.78 -13.87
C ALA A 6 -13.60 18.21 -12.52
N ILE A 7 -14.85 18.68 -12.53
CA ILE A 7 -15.57 19.03 -11.30
C ILE A 7 -15.80 17.79 -10.44
N ALA A 8 -16.19 16.65 -11.03
CA ALA A 8 -16.34 15.39 -10.30
C ALA A 8 -15.03 14.88 -9.69
N TYR A 9 -13.89 15.05 -10.39
CA TYR A 9 -12.55 14.72 -9.88
C TYR A 9 -12.10 15.64 -8.73
N LEU A 10 -12.40 16.94 -8.83
CA LEU A 10 -12.09 17.89 -7.77
C LEU A 10 -12.99 17.67 -6.54
N LEU A 11 -14.25 17.29 -6.75
CA LEU A 11 -15.21 16.97 -5.68
C LEU A 11 -14.82 15.67 -4.96
N SER A 12 -14.37 14.64 -5.71
CA SER A 12 -13.90 13.38 -5.11
C SER A 12 -12.58 13.54 -4.35
N ALA A 13 -11.66 14.39 -4.83
CA ALA A 13 -10.42 14.70 -4.12
C ALA A 13 -10.66 15.46 -2.80
N LYS A 14 -11.62 16.40 -2.78
CA LYS A 14 -12.07 17.09 -1.56
C LYS A 14 -12.71 16.12 -0.57
N LEU A 15 -13.51 15.17 -1.04
CA LEU A 15 -14.13 14.13 -0.19
C LEU A 15 -13.10 13.17 0.42
N PHE A 16 -12.03 12.84 -0.32
CA PHE A 16 -10.97 11.96 0.16
C PHE A 16 -10.17 12.59 1.31
N SER A 17 -9.97 13.91 1.28
CA SER A 17 -9.26 14.63 2.35
C SER A 17 -10.06 14.67 3.67
N LEU A 18 -11.38 14.51 3.63
CA LEU A 18 -12.24 14.43 4.83
C LEU A 18 -12.19 13.06 5.53
N PHE A 19 -11.63 12.02 4.89
CA PHE A 19 -11.53 10.68 5.47
C PHE A 19 -10.17 10.42 6.14
N ALA A 20 -9.18 11.30 5.91
CA ALA A 20 -7.85 11.17 6.49
C ALA A 20 -7.79 11.76 7.91
N GLU A 21 -8.73 11.37 8.78
CA GLU A 21 -8.58 11.61 10.22
C GLU A 21 -7.55 10.59 10.73
N PRO A 22 -6.49 11.01 11.44
CA PRO A 22 -5.65 10.08 12.19
C PRO A 22 -6.54 9.19 13.04
N GLN A 23 -6.49 7.87 12.81
CA GLN A 23 -7.22 6.95 13.69
C GLN A 23 -6.52 6.95 15.04
N ASP A 24 -7.10 7.67 15.99
CA ASP A 24 -6.68 7.55 17.38
C ASP A 24 -6.84 6.08 17.80
N PRO A 25 -5.81 5.48 18.40
CA PRO A 25 -5.87 4.10 18.84
C PRO A 25 -7.01 3.95 19.87
N PRO A 26 -7.74 2.83 19.86
CA PRO A 26 -8.83 2.62 20.80
C PRO A 26 -8.28 2.57 22.23
N ASP A 27 -8.86 3.39 23.12
CA ASP A 27 -8.54 3.41 24.55
C ASP A 27 -9.17 2.19 25.23
N ILE A 28 -8.44 1.07 25.19
CA ILE A 28 -8.85 -0.19 25.79
C ILE A 28 -8.18 -0.30 27.17
N PRO A 29 -8.95 -0.32 28.28
CA PRO A 29 -8.38 -0.40 29.62
C PRO A 29 -7.57 -1.70 29.78
N GLY A 30 -6.29 -1.57 30.13
CA GLY A 30 -5.38 -2.70 30.33
C GLY A 30 -4.65 -3.18 29.06
N TYR A 31 -4.81 -2.51 27.92
CA TYR A 31 -4.07 -2.79 26.69
C TYR A 31 -3.12 -1.63 26.36
N SER A 32 -1.83 -1.92 26.24
CA SER A 32 -0.84 -0.99 25.70
C SER A 32 -0.54 -1.33 24.24
N LEU A 33 -0.41 -0.31 23.40
CA LEU A 33 -0.01 -0.51 22.02
C LEU A 33 1.41 -1.08 21.96
N PRO A 34 1.66 -2.08 21.10
CA PRO A 34 3.02 -2.54 20.87
C PRO A 34 3.83 -1.41 20.25
N ILE A 35 5.09 -1.30 20.66
CA ILE A 35 6.04 -0.34 20.10
C ILE A 35 6.28 -0.78 18.65
N SER A 36 5.82 0.01 17.68
CA SER A 36 6.01 -0.30 16.27
C SER A 36 7.45 -0.02 15.88
N GLY A 37 8.29 -1.06 15.84
CA GLY A 37 9.63 -0.95 15.27
C GLY A 37 9.50 -0.76 13.76
N LYS A 38 10.09 0.32 13.21
CA LYS A 38 10.32 0.39 11.76
C LYS A 38 11.22 -0.80 11.39
N PRO A 39 10.77 -1.72 10.53
CA PRO A 39 11.63 -2.83 10.10
C PRO A 39 12.87 -2.25 9.42
N GLU A 40 14.00 -2.94 9.55
CA GLU A 40 15.23 -2.50 8.88
C GLU A 40 14.97 -2.42 7.37
N THR A 41 15.42 -1.33 6.75
CA THR A 41 15.34 -1.17 5.30
C THR A 41 16.31 -2.18 4.69
N ARG A 42 15.80 -3.16 3.94
CA ARG A 42 16.67 -4.04 3.13
C ARG A 42 17.50 -3.15 2.19
N GLY A 43 18.68 -3.61 1.77
CA GLY A 43 19.53 -2.82 0.90
C GLY A 43 18.77 -2.28 -0.33
N PHE A 44 19.04 -1.04 -0.72
CA PHE A 44 18.27 -0.28 -1.73
C PHE A 44 17.89 -1.10 -2.98
N SER A 45 18.79 -1.94 -3.49
CA SER A 45 18.54 -2.79 -4.66
C SER A 45 17.44 -3.84 -4.45
N MET A 46 17.28 -4.37 -3.23
CA MET A 46 16.26 -5.39 -2.94
C MET A 46 14.86 -4.79 -2.87
N ASP A 47 14.73 -3.55 -2.40
CA ASP A 47 13.43 -2.86 -2.32
C ASP A 47 12.83 -2.61 -3.72
N TYR A 48 13.65 -2.18 -4.69
CA TYR A 48 13.18 -2.03 -6.08
C TYR A 48 12.79 -3.37 -6.70
N MET A 49 13.52 -4.45 -6.38
CA MET A 49 13.15 -5.79 -6.84
C MET A 49 11.78 -6.21 -6.26
N ASP A 50 11.58 -6.06 -4.96
CA ASP A 50 10.32 -6.41 -4.29
C ASP A 50 9.13 -5.61 -4.88
N MET A 51 9.33 -4.33 -5.18
CA MET A 51 8.32 -3.49 -5.86
C MET A 51 8.04 -3.96 -7.29
N SER A 52 9.08 -4.32 -8.06
CA SER A 52 8.93 -4.81 -9.43
C SER A 52 8.15 -6.14 -9.47
N VAL A 53 8.43 -7.04 -8.53
CA VAL A 53 7.74 -8.33 -8.41
C VAL A 53 6.27 -8.12 -8.06
N LEU A 54 5.97 -7.17 -7.16
CA LEU A 54 4.59 -6.83 -6.82
C LEU A 54 3.83 -6.32 -8.04
N PHE A 55 4.42 -5.38 -8.79
CA PHE A 55 3.80 -4.82 -9.99
C PHE A 55 3.48 -5.90 -11.03
N LEU A 56 4.41 -6.84 -11.25
CA LEU A 56 4.19 -7.97 -12.15
C LEU A 56 3.09 -8.90 -11.64
N ALA A 57 3.09 -9.24 -10.35
CA ALA A 57 2.06 -10.10 -9.76
C ALA A 57 0.65 -9.50 -9.89
N LEU A 58 0.50 -8.20 -9.65
CA LEU A 58 -0.76 -7.47 -9.83
C LEU A 58 -1.19 -7.42 -11.31
N SER A 59 -0.26 -7.19 -12.21
CA SER A 59 -0.53 -7.16 -13.66
C SER A 59 -0.99 -8.51 -14.17
N ILE A 60 -0.31 -9.60 -13.76
CA ILE A 60 -0.67 -10.97 -14.10
C ILE A 60 -2.04 -11.33 -13.52
N THR A 61 -2.28 -10.98 -12.25
CA THR A 61 -3.57 -11.23 -11.58
C THR A 61 -4.70 -10.49 -12.29
N THR A 62 -4.49 -9.22 -12.63
CA THR A 62 -5.45 -8.41 -13.40
C THR A 62 -5.74 -9.05 -14.75
N TYR A 63 -4.72 -9.48 -15.49
CA TYR A 63 -4.88 -10.15 -16.77
C TYR A 63 -5.65 -11.47 -16.66
N PHE A 64 -5.33 -12.29 -15.66
CA PHE A 64 -6.04 -13.55 -15.42
C PHE A 64 -7.47 -13.36 -14.93
N THR A 65 -7.75 -12.27 -14.22
CA THR A 65 -9.08 -11.96 -13.69
C THR A 65 -9.99 -11.38 -14.78
N LEU A 66 -9.51 -10.35 -15.50
CA LEU A 66 -10.33 -9.59 -16.44
C LEU A 66 -10.39 -10.23 -17.84
N LYS A 67 -9.25 -10.68 -18.38
CA LYS A 67 -9.18 -11.12 -19.78
C LYS A 67 -9.26 -12.64 -19.91
N LYS A 68 -8.40 -13.38 -19.21
CA LYS A 68 -8.33 -14.86 -19.34
C LYS A 68 -9.41 -15.60 -18.52
N ARG A 69 -9.92 -14.96 -17.46
CA ARG A 69 -10.85 -15.53 -16.46
C ARG A 69 -10.42 -16.91 -15.92
N SER A 70 -9.12 -17.10 -15.69
CA SER A 70 -8.55 -18.40 -15.34
C SER A 70 -8.38 -18.58 -13.83
N ARG A 71 -9.20 -19.45 -13.23
CA ARG A 71 -9.11 -19.78 -11.80
C ARG A 71 -7.78 -20.42 -11.42
N LYS A 72 -7.25 -21.32 -12.27
CA LYS A 72 -5.94 -21.95 -12.05
C LYS A 72 -4.81 -20.92 -12.06
N GLY A 73 -4.86 -19.95 -12.96
CA GLY A 73 -3.87 -18.87 -13.02
C GLY A 73 -3.83 -18.06 -11.72
N ILE A 74 -5.00 -17.65 -11.22
CA ILE A 74 -5.12 -16.91 -9.96
C ILE A 74 -4.60 -17.74 -8.78
N PHE A 75 -4.91 -19.04 -8.72
CA PHE A 75 -4.42 -19.93 -7.66
C PHE A 75 -2.88 -19.98 -7.62
N TRP A 76 -2.24 -20.17 -8.77
CA TRP A 76 -0.77 -20.18 -8.86
C TRP A 76 -0.16 -18.83 -8.52
N THR A 77 -0.75 -17.72 -8.96
CA THR A 77 -0.27 -16.38 -8.60
C THR A 77 -0.40 -16.11 -7.10
N SER A 78 -1.45 -16.60 -6.45
CA SER A 78 -1.63 -16.52 -5.00
C SER A 78 -0.54 -17.31 -4.26
N LEU A 79 -0.30 -18.55 -4.68
CA LEU A 79 0.73 -19.40 -4.07
C LEU A 79 2.13 -18.80 -4.24
N PHE A 80 2.44 -18.25 -5.42
CA PHE A 80 3.67 -17.51 -5.66
C PHE A 80 3.80 -16.30 -4.72
N SER A 81 2.73 -15.52 -4.58
CA SER A 81 2.73 -14.33 -3.72
C SER A 81 2.97 -14.69 -2.26
N LEU A 82 2.35 -15.78 -1.77
CA LEU A 82 2.58 -16.29 -0.42
C LEU A 82 4.02 -16.77 -0.23
N GLY A 83 4.58 -17.48 -1.21
CA GLY A 83 5.97 -17.94 -1.22
C GLY A 83 6.98 -16.79 -1.14
N TYR A 84 6.85 -15.83 -2.05
CA TYR A 84 7.80 -14.72 -2.19
C TYR A 84 7.63 -13.66 -1.10
N PHE A 85 6.43 -13.10 -0.93
CA PHE A 85 6.21 -12.02 0.04
C PHE A 85 6.09 -12.53 1.47
N GLY A 86 5.51 -13.70 1.67
CA GLY A 86 5.35 -14.31 2.99
C GLY A 86 6.65 -14.91 3.52
N PHE A 87 7.18 -15.93 2.84
CA PHE A 87 8.32 -16.69 3.37
C PHE A 87 9.69 -16.08 3.04
N TYR A 88 9.91 -15.64 1.80
CA TYR A 88 11.23 -15.11 1.40
C TYR A 88 11.49 -13.70 1.93
N ARG A 89 10.53 -12.78 1.73
CA ARG A 89 10.65 -11.39 2.21
C ARG A 89 10.35 -11.25 3.70
N GLN A 90 9.64 -12.22 4.30
CA GLN A 90 9.13 -12.15 5.68
C GLN A 90 8.26 -10.92 5.95
N GLY A 91 7.57 -10.42 4.92
CA GLY A 91 6.79 -9.20 5.04
C GLY A 91 6.17 -8.75 3.72
N CYS A 92 4.93 -8.26 3.80
CA CYS A 92 4.20 -7.77 2.64
C CYS A 92 4.77 -6.44 2.14
N VAL A 93 4.84 -6.25 0.82
CA VAL A 93 5.05 -4.91 0.24
C VAL A 93 3.71 -4.19 0.38
N CYS A 94 3.70 -3.08 1.12
CA CYS A 94 2.46 -2.34 1.38
C CYS A 94 2.46 -1.02 0.58
N PRO A 95 2.02 -1.03 -0.69
CA PRO A 95 2.01 0.17 -1.51
C PRO A 95 1.07 1.25 -0.93
N ILE A 96 0.02 0.86 -0.19
CA ILE A 96 -0.89 1.82 0.44
C ILE A 96 -0.21 2.63 1.55
N GLY A 97 0.59 1.98 2.41
CA GLY A 97 1.35 2.64 3.47
C GLY A 97 2.44 3.56 2.91
N SER A 98 3.02 3.21 1.76
CA SER A 98 3.96 4.09 1.05
C SER A 98 3.28 5.37 0.56
N ILE A 99 2.07 5.31 0.00
CA ILE A 99 1.34 6.49 -0.44
C ILE A 99 0.98 7.38 0.76
N GLN A 100 0.59 6.78 1.90
CA GLN A 100 0.32 7.52 3.15
C GLN A 100 1.58 8.25 3.62
N ASN A 101 2.72 7.56 3.70
CA ASN A 101 4.01 8.15 4.08
C ASN A 101 4.45 9.29 3.15
N VAL A 102 4.30 9.11 1.84
CA VAL A 102 4.66 10.14 0.85
C VAL A 102 3.72 11.34 0.94
N ALA A 103 2.41 11.11 1.15
CA ALA A 103 1.46 12.20 1.36
C ALA A 103 1.79 12.98 2.65
N GLU A 104 2.07 12.28 3.75
CA GLU A 104 2.47 12.89 5.01
C GLU A 104 3.74 13.72 4.86
N ALA A 105 4.76 13.20 4.14
CA ALA A 105 5.99 13.93 3.82
C ALA A 105 5.76 15.20 3.00
N LEU A 106 4.80 15.18 2.08
CA LEU A 106 4.51 16.31 1.19
C LEU A 106 3.67 17.40 1.87
N PHE A 107 2.78 17.02 2.77
CA PHE A 107 1.78 17.93 3.34
C PHE A 107 2.01 18.30 4.80
N SER A 108 2.92 17.61 5.51
CA SER A 108 3.30 17.97 6.88
C SER A 108 4.78 18.37 6.96
N PRO A 109 5.09 19.62 7.35
CA PRO A 109 6.46 20.12 7.40
C PRO A 109 7.32 19.44 8.48
N THR A 110 6.71 18.71 9.42
CA THR A 110 7.37 18.03 10.54
C THR A 110 7.70 16.56 10.27
N TYR A 111 7.21 15.95 9.19
CA TYR A 111 7.38 14.51 8.95
C TYR A 111 8.83 14.10 8.63
N VAL A 112 9.56 14.94 7.91
CA VAL A 112 10.96 14.68 7.55
C VAL A 112 11.92 15.21 8.62
N ALA A 113 11.49 16.18 9.43
CA ALA A 113 12.25 16.77 10.52
C ALA A 113 12.06 15.95 11.82
N GLY A 114 12.51 14.70 11.80
CA GLY A 114 12.76 13.93 13.02
C GLY A 114 14.08 14.35 13.69
N LEU A 115 14.20 15.64 14.03
CA LEU A 115 15.17 16.21 14.97
C LEU A 115 14.38 16.90 16.09
#